data_AF-A0A9N9A5N1-F1
#
_entry.id   AF-A0A9N9A5N1-F1
#
_cell.length_a   1.000
_cell.length_b   1.000
_cell.length_c   1.000
_cell.angle_alpha   90.00
_cell.angle_beta   90.00
_cell.angle_gamma   90.00
#
_symmetry.space_group_name_H-M   'P 1'
#
loop_
_entity.id
_entity.type
_entity.pdbx_description
1 polymer ?
#
loop_
_entity_poly.entity_id
_entity_poly.type
_entity_poly.pdbx_seq_one_letter_code
_entity_poly.pdbx_strand_id
1 'polypeptide(L)'
;MTESNAEPRPLIVGPETPASPYPIRMKGEVVKGFGRGSKELGIPTANLSEDAIDALCKGVSTGIYYGWAQVVGKGGENDFPTTPVYPMVMSLGWNPYYKNEKQSAEIHIIHVFQSDFYNEELRVIVLGYIRPESDYNSLEELIQDINTDIQVAHNSLKRDGYSRFQRDGFFVDSESTWHSIPTYDIYMTDHPELWLSLDSQDQCITCAHSVCVAWESAVSRITREDLAFFNVSHPDQEFRKVL
;
A
#
# COMPACT_ATOMS: atom_id res chain seq x y z
N MET A 1 3.57 35.31 -18.67
CA MET A 1 3.10 33.95 -18.39
C MET A 1 4.19 33.02 -18.90
N THR A 2 5.13 32.64 -18.05
CA THR A 2 6.17 31.68 -18.42
C THR A 2 5.58 30.29 -18.19
N GLU A 3 5.10 29.66 -19.27
CA GLU A 3 4.82 28.23 -19.27
C GLU A 3 6.10 27.52 -18.83
N SER A 4 6.06 26.86 -17.68
CA SER A 4 7.19 26.07 -17.19
C SER A 4 7.33 24.87 -18.11
N ASN A 5 8.35 24.93 -18.97
CA ASN A 5 8.75 23.88 -19.91
C ASN A 5 9.41 22.69 -19.17
N ALA A 6 8.74 22.17 -18.13
CA ALA A 6 9.20 21.00 -17.41
C ALA A 6 8.92 19.77 -18.28
N GLU A 7 9.99 19.09 -18.70
CA GLU A 7 9.87 17.81 -19.39
C GLU A 7 9.04 16.83 -18.55
N PRO A 8 8.11 16.08 -19.17
CA PRO A 8 7.26 15.14 -18.44
C PRO A 8 8.12 14.08 -17.76
N ARG A 9 7.77 13.74 -16.50
CA ARG A 9 8.49 12.72 -15.73
C ARG A 9 8.45 11.37 -16.46
N PRO A 10 9.57 10.62 -16.48
CA PRO A 10 9.60 9.30 -17.11
C PRO A 10 8.65 8.35 -16.38
N LEU A 11 7.86 7.57 -17.14
CA LEU A 11 6.90 6.61 -16.60
C LEU A 11 7.51 5.25 -16.23
N ILE A 12 8.82 5.07 -16.45
CA ILE A 12 9.63 3.91 -16.05
C ILE A 12 10.97 4.44 -15.55
N VAL A 13 11.47 3.90 -14.45
CA VAL A 13 12.75 4.30 -13.83
C VAL A 13 13.62 3.10 -13.48
N GLY A 14 14.91 3.36 -13.29
CA GLY A 14 15.89 2.34 -12.92
C GLY A 14 16.33 1.42 -14.07
N PRO A 15 17.41 0.65 -13.87
CA PRO A 15 17.95 -0.32 -14.85
C PRO A 15 16.99 -1.48 -15.15
N GLU A 16 17.31 -2.36 -16.11
CA GLU A 16 16.47 -3.53 -16.45
C GLU A 16 16.36 -4.58 -15.32
N THR A 17 17.35 -4.61 -14.43
CA THR A 17 17.37 -5.44 -13.22
C THR A 17 17.80 -4.59 -12.03
N PRO A 18 17.23 -4.77 -10.82
CA PRO A 18 17.63 -4.00 -9.64
C PRO A 18 19.16 -3.99 -9.46
N ALA A 19 19.72 -2.79 -9.29
CA ALA A 19 21.14 -2.59 -9.02
C ALA A 19 21.36 -2.21 -7.55
N SER A 20 22.57 -2.43 -7.04
CA SER A 20 22.95 -2.04 -5.67
C SER A 20 22.53 -0.58 -5.39
N PRO A 21 21.87 -0.29 -4.25
CA PRO A 21 21.72 -1.14 -3.06
C PRO A 21 20.49 -2.09 -3.07
N TYR A 22 19.71 -2.14 -4.15
CA TYR A 22 18.51 -2.97 -4.23
C TYR A 22 18.84 -4.44 -4.54
N PRO A 23 18.04 -5.41 -4.06
CA PRO A 23 16.82 -5.27 -3.26
C PRO A 23 17.11 -4.95 -1.78
N ILE A 24 16.38 -4.00 -1.21
CA ILE A 24 16.42 -3.73 0.23
C ILE A 24 15.17 -4.33 0.88
N ARG A 25 15.37 -5.23 1.86
CA ARG A 25 14.27 -5.91 2.56
C ARG A 25 14.08 -5.32 3.94
N MET A 26 12.85 -5.02 4.30
CA MET A 26 12.50 -4.47 5.60
C MET A 26 11.17 -5.03 6.08
N LYS A 27 11.03 -5.15 7.40
CA LYS A 27 9.77 -5.53 8.04
C LYS A 27 9.60 -4.79 9.35
N GLY A 28 8.36 -4.49 9.69
CA GLY A 28 8.03 -3.80 10.93
C GLY A 28 6.53 -3.80 11.17
N GLU A 29 6.16 -3.41 12.38
CA GLU A 29 4.76 -3.24 12.74
C GLU A 29 4.19 -1.97 12.11
N VAL A 30 2.94 -2.05 11.63
CA VAL A 30 2.22 -0.88 11.13
C VAL A 30 1.70 -0.06 12.30
N VAL A 31 2.26 1.14 12.46
CA VAL A 31 1.87 2.08 13.52
C VAL A 31 0.95 3.17 12.99
N LYS A 32 0.18 3.79 13.89
CA LYS A 32 -0.62 4.96 13.55
C LYS A 32 0.29 6.17 13.30
N GLY A 33 0.16 6.79 12.13
CA GLY A 33 0.79 8.07 11.83
C GLY A 33 0.01 9.26 12.41
N PHE A 34 0.37 10.47 11.98
CA PHE A 34 -0.23 11.72 12.46
C PHE A 34 -1.59 12.08 11.82
N GLY A 35 -2.21 11.14 11.09
CA GLY A 35 -3.57 11.30 10.58
C GLY A 35 -3.78 12.46 9.61
N ARG A 36 -2.78 12.77 8.76
CA ARG A 36 -2.78 13.96 7.88
C ARG A 36 -3.66 13.84 6.62
N GLY A 37 -4.76 13.09 6.69
CA GLY A 37 -5.77 13.06 5.64
C GLY A 37 -5.48 12.18 4.42
N SER A 38 -4.37 11.43 4.34
CA SER A 38 -4.04 10.58 3.18
C SER A 38 -5.15 9.59 2.79
N LYS A 39 -5.91 9.11 3.78
CA LYS A 39 -7.14 8.33 3.57
C LYS A 39 -8.25 9.09 2.84
N GLU A 40 -8.47 10.35 3.19
CA GLU A 40 -9.48 11.22 2.55
C GLU A 40 -9.08 11.58 1.12
N LEU A 41 -7.78 11.53 0.80
CA LEU A 41 -7.24 11.69 -0.55
C LEU A 41 -7.33 10.41 -1.39
N GLY A 42 -7.78 9.29 -0.81
CA GLY A 42 -7.82 7.99 -1.48
C GLY A 42 -6.48 7.27 -1.59
N ILE A 43 -5.45 7.74 -0.88
CA ILE A 43 -4.08 7.21 -0.92
C ILE A 43 -3.65 6.84 0.51
N PRO A 44 -4.29 5.84 1.15
CA PRO A 44 -3.95 5.46 2.52
C PRO A 44 -2.49 5.01 2.64
N THR A 45 -1.78 5.51 3.65
CA THR A 45 -0.39 5.15 3.93
C THR A 45 -0.22 4.42 5.27
N ALA A 46 0.59 3.37 5.25
CA ALA A 46 1.03 2.62 6.43
C ALA A 46 2.38 3.17 6.90
N ASN A 47 2.50 3.47 8.20
CA ASN A 47 3.76 3.90 8.79
C ASN A 47 4.46 2.69 9.43
N LEU A 48 5.75 2.51 9.17
CA LEU A 48 6.54 1.50 9.87
C LEU A 48 7.06 2.02 11.22
N SER A 49 7.22 1.10 12.18
CA SER A 49 7.88 1.40 13.45
C SER A 49 9.31 1.91 13.26
N GLU A 50 9.76 2.77 14.18
CA GLU A 50 11.11 3.38 14.13
C GLU A 50 12.22 2.31 14.07
N ASP A 51 12.09 1.23 14.84
CA ASP A 51 13.06 0.12 14.88
C ASP A 51 13.26 -0.54 13.50
N ALA A 52 12.21 -0.61 12.68
CA ALA A 52 12.28 -1.16 11.33
C ALA A 52 13.02 -0.23 10.35
N ILE A 53 12.97 1.07 10.62
CA ILE A 53 13.57 2.12 9.79
C ILE A 53 15.07 2.24 10.10
N ASP A 54 15.48 2.18 11.36
CA ASP A 54 16.90 2.26 11.74
C ASP A 54 17.75 1.15 11.09
N ALA A 55 17.16 -0.02 10.84
CA ALA A 55 17.79 -1.12 10.10
C ALA A 55 18.02 -0.81 8.60
N LEU A 56 17.18 0.05 8.01
CA LEU A 56 17.24 0.50 6.61
C LEU A 56 18.30 1.59 6.39
N CYS A 57 18.52 2.44 7.40
CA CYS A 57 18.87 3.84 7.20
C CYS A 57 20.35 4.21 7.16
N LYS A 58 21.27 3.25 7.08
CA LYS A 58 22.70 3.57 6.85
C LYS A 58 22.98 3.74 5.35
N GLY A 59 22.74 4.95 4.85
CA GLY A 59 23.19 5.39 3.51
C GLY A 59 22.14 5.43 2.41
N VAL A 60 20.85 5.35 2.74
CA VAL A 60 19.74 5.51 1.78
C VAL A 60 19.25 6.96 1.80
N SER A 61 19.15 7.60 0.63
CA SER A 61 18.68 8.98 0.49
C SER A 61 17.20 9.12 0.81
N THR A 62 16.73 10.31 1.22
CA THR A 62 15.28 10.55 1.29
C THR A 62 14.67 10.66 -0.11
N GLY A 63 13.38 10.38 -0.21
CA GLY A 63 12.64 10.45 -1.48
C GLY A 63 11.60 9.34 -1.63
N ILE A 64 11.13 9.17 -2.86
CA ILE A 64 10.09 8.23 -3.23
C ILE A 64 10.70 7.00 -3.87
N TYR A 65 10.25 5.83 -3.42
CA TYR A 65 10.73 4.52 -3.82
C TYR A 65 9.57 3.64 -4.28
N TYR A 66 9.89 2.54 -4.97
CA TYR A 66 8.92 1.53 -5.38
C TYR A 66 9.39 0.12 -5.05
N GLY A 67 8.45 -0.81 -4.97
CA GLY A 67 8.76 -2.19 -4.64
C GLY A 67 7.52 -3.06 -4.43
N TRP A 68 7.71 -4.11 -3.65
CA TRP A 68 6.66 -5.05 -3.26
C TRP A 68 6.39 -4.96 -1.77
N ALA A 69 5.15 -5.17 -1.35
CA ALA A 69 4.73 -5.20 0.05
C ALA A 69 3.75 -6.34 0.32
N GLN A 70 3.77 -6.84 1.56
CA GLN A 70 2.82 -7.81 2.07
C GLN A 70 2.47 -7.48 3.51
N VAL A 71 1.17 -7.46 3.82
CA VAL A 71 0.68 -7.46 5.19
C VAL A 71 0.59 -8.92 5.66
N VAL A 72 1.25 -9.22 6.77
CA VAL A 72 1.27 -10.52 7.42
C VAL A 72 0.41 -10.45 8.67
N GLY A 73 -0.70 -11.19 8.63
CA GLY A 73 -1.66 -11.27 9.71
C GLY A 73 -1.16 -12.13 10.87
N LYS A 74 -1.60 -11.81 12.08
CA LYS A 74 -1.32 -12.61 13.29
C LYS A 74 -2.02 -13.97 13.35
N GLY A 75 -3.03 -14.19 12.50
CA GLY A 75 -3.65 -15.51 12.30
C GLY A 75 -4.79 -15.85 13.26
N GLY A 76 -5.26 -14.91 14.10
CA GLY A 76 -6.51 -15.04 14.84
C GLY A 76 -7.74 -14.83 13.96
N GLU A 77 -8.90 -15.35 14.40
CA GLU A 77 -10.19 -15.22 13.71
C GLU A 77 -10.62 -13.77 13.45
N ASN A 78 -10.19 -12.85 14.34
CA ASN A 78 -10.48 -11.42 14.26
C ASN A 78 -9.29 -10.58 13.78
N ASP A 79 -8.15 -11.22 13.48
CA ASP A 79 -6.96 -10.51 13.02
C ASP A 79 -7.04 -10.26 11.51
N PHE A 80 -6.24 -9.30 11.04
CA PHE A 80 -6.15 -9.08 9.61
C PHE A 80 -5.56 -10.32 8.93
N PRO A 81 -6.08 -10.79 7.78
CA PRO A 81 -5.52 -11.97 7.12
C PRO A 81 -4.17 -11.67 6.48
N THR A 82 -3.32 -12.68 6.35
CA THR A 82 -2.12 -12.57 5.53
C THR A 82 -2.50 -12.36 4.08
N THR A 83 -1.98 -11.29 3.49
CA THR A 83 -2.34 -10.84 2.15
C THR A 83 -1.46 -11.46 1.06
N PRO A 84 -1.92 -11.44 -0.20
CA PRO A 84 -1.03 -11.53 -1.35
C PRO A 84 0.01 -10.41 -1.34
N VAL A 85 1.08 -10.59 -2.13
CA VAL A 85 2.10 -9.56 -2.31
C VAL A 85 1.64 -8.54 -3.35
N TYR A 86 1.58 -7.27 -2.96
CA TYR A 86 1.11 -6.15 -3.77
C TYR A 86 2.23 -5.19 -4.13
N PRO A 87 2.14 -4.48 -5.26
CA PRO A 87 3.07 -3.40 -5.56
C PRO A 87 2.87 -2.24 -4.59
N MET A 88 3.91 -1.46 -4.33
CA MET A 88 3.87 -0.33 -3.41
C MET A 88 4.73 0.84 -3.87
N VAL A 89 4.40 2.03 -3.37
CA VAL A 89 5.30 3.18 -3.31
C VAL A 89 5.60 3.52 -1.85
N MET A 90 6.80 4.02 -1.59
CA MET A 90 7.26 4.38 -0.25
C MET A 90 7.89 5.77 -0.27
N SER A 91 7.47 6.62 0.66
CA SER A 91 8.15 7.89 1.00
C SER A 91 9.07 7.64 2.18
N LEU A 92 10.36 7.93 1.99
CA LEU A 92 11.35 7.93 3.05
C LEU A 92 11.76 9.38 3.33
N GLY A 93 11.43 9.89 4.51
CA GLY A 93 11.65 11.27 4.91
C GLY A 93 12.28 11.39 6.30
N TRP A 94 12.50 12.64 6.74
CA TRP A 94 12.90 12.96 8.11
C TRP A 94 11.70 13.46 8.90
N ASN A 95 11.56 12.99 10.14
CA ASN A 95 10.49 13.38 11.02
C ASN A 95 10.80 14.74 11.70
N PRO A 96 10.07 15.82 11.36
CA PRO A 96 10.33 17.15 11.92
C PRO A 96 10.05 17.25 13.42
N TYR A 97 9.15 16.41 13.96
CA TYR A 97 8.80 16.42 15.39
C TYR A 97 9.95 15.92 16.28
N TYR A 98 10.85 15.12 15.73
CA TYR A 98 12.06 14.67 16.40
C TYR A 98 13.29 15.45 15.92
N LYS A 99 13.13 16.75 15.63
CA LYS A 99 14.22 17.63 15.17
C LYS A 99 14.98 17.10 13.95
N ASN A 100 14.30 16.31 13.09
CA ASN A 100 14.91 15.60 11.96
C ASN A 100 16.05 14.64 12.35
N GLU A 101 16.02 14.09 13.57
CA GLU A 101 16.99 13.09 14.01
C GLU A 101 16.57 11.67 13.62
N LYS A 102 15.29 11.46 13.30
CA LYS A 102 14.71 10.15 12.94
C LYS A 102 14.10 10.17 11.56
N GLN A 103 14.32 9.10 10.80
CA GLN A 103 13.65 8.91 9.51
C GLN A 103 12.26 8.29 9.70
N SER A 104 11.34 8.58 8.78
CA SER A 104 10.01 7.99 8.68
C SER A 104 9.84 7.32 7.32
N ALA A 105 9.19 6.15 7.30
CA ALA A 105 8.84 5.43 6.08
C ALA A 105 7.32 5.28 6.02
N GLU A 106 6.71 5.91 5.01
CA GLU A 106 5.28 5.87 4.72
C GLU A 106 5.06 5.06 3.44
N ILE A 107 4.34 3.95 3.54
CA ILE A 107 4.12 3.00 2.45
C ILE A 107 2.67 3.08 2.00
N HIS A 108 2.47 3.42 0.74
CA HIS A 108 1.18 3.21 0.07
C HIS A 108 1.25 1.89 -0.69
N ILE A 109 0.52 0.88 -0.18
CA ILE A 109 0.31 -0.36 -0.90
C ILE A 109 -0.72 -0.09 -2.00
N ILE A 110 -0.39 -0.42 -3.25
CA ILE A 110 -1.24 -0.15 -4.40
C ILE A 110 -2.31 -1.25 -4.49
N HIS A 111 -3.22 -1.20 -3.51
CA HIS A 111 -4.36 -2.09 -3.32
C HIS A 111 -5.38 -1.42 -2.38
N VAL A 112 -6.66 -1.68 -2.61
CA VAL A 112 -7.74 -1.15 -1.77
C VAL A 112 -8.14 -2.20 -0.74
N PHE A 113 -7.83 -1.95 0.53
CA PHE A 113 -8.24 -2.80 1.65
C PHE A 113 -9.61 -2.37 2.20
N GLN A 114 -10.37 -3.35 2.71
CA GLN A 114 -11.69 -3.11 3.33
C GLN A 114 -11.59 -2.66 4.79
N SER A 115 -10.45 -2.89 5.42
CA SER A 115 -10.19 -2.56 6.83
C SER A 115 -8.75 -2.12 7.03
N ASP A 116 -8.51 -1.43 8.14
CA ASP A 116 -7.16 -1.08 8.59
C ASP A 116 -6.43 -2.31 9.13
N PHE A 117 -5.10 -2.31 8.99
CA PHE A 117 -4.19 -3.37 9.44
C PHE A 117 -3.14 -2.83 10.42
N TYR A 118 -3.54 -1.93 11.32
CA TYR A 118 -2.65 -1.46 12.39
C TYR A 118 -2.21 -2.62 13.28
N ASN A 119 -0.99 -2.53 13.79
CA ASN A 119 -0.34 -3.52 14.63
C ASN A 119 0.00 -4.86 13.91
N GLU A 120 -0.27 -4.98 12.61
CA GLU A 120 0.14 -6.13 11.81
C GLU A 120 1.58 -5.95 11.30
N GLU A 121 2.25 -7.06 10.97
CA GLU A 121 3.59 -7.00 10.38
C GLU A 121 3.48 -6.64 8.89
N LEU A 122 4.10 -5.54 8.48
CA LEU A 122 4.28 -5.17 7.08
C LEU A 122 5.68 -5.57 6.64
N ARG A 123 5.76 -6.39 5.59
CA ARG A 123 7.01 -6.77 4.90
C ARG A 123 7.11 -6.00 3.61
N VAL A 124 8.29 -5.46 3.31
CA VAL A 124 8.54 -4.63 2.14
C VAL A 124 9.87 -4.99 1.50
N ILE A 125 9.88 -5.07 0.16
CA ILE A 125 11.09 -5.16 -0.65
C ILE A 125 11.16 -3.94 -1.55
N VAL A 126 12.11 -3.04 -1.28
CA VAL A 126 12.39 -1.85 -2.08
C VAL A 126 13.30 -2.23 -3.24
N LEU A 127 12.91 -1.86 -4.46
CA LEU A 127 13.60 -2.26 -5.69
C LEU A 127 14.15 -1.11 -6.52
N GLY A 128 13.76 0.13 -6.21
CA GLY A 128 14.29 1.29 -6.90
C GLY A 128 13.77 2.60 -6.35
N TYR A 129 14.42 3.67 -6.80
CA TYR A 129 14.09 5.06 -6.50
C TYR A 129 13.34 5.69 -7.67
N ILE A 130 12.30 6.47 -7.36
CA ILE A 130 11.51 7.23 -8.33
C ILE A 130 12.04 8.66 -8.44
N ARG A 131 12.03 9.41 -7.33
CA ARG A 131 12.29 10.85 -7.32
C ARG A 131 12.61 11.38 -5.92
N PRO A 132 13.24 12.57 -5.80
CA PRO A 132 13.40 13.23 -4.51
C PRO A 132 12.06 13.71 -3.95
N GLU A 133 12.07 14.03 -2.65
CA GLU A 133 10.97 14.75 -2.01
C GLU A 133 10.73 16.10 -2.72
N SER A 134 9.48 16.56 -2.73
CA SER A 134 9.10 17.83 -3.35
C SER A 134 8.16 18.59 -2.43
N ASP A 135 8.26 19.92 -2.45
CA ASP A 135 7.30 20.81 -1.79
C ASP A 135 6.15 21.10 -2.77
N TYR A 136 4.91 21.13 -2.27
CA TYR A 136 3.70 21.33 -3.08
C TYR A 136 3.00 22.62 -2.69
N ASN A 137 2.48 23.34 -3.69
CA ASN A 137 1.72 24.58 -3.46
C ASN A 137 0.21 24.32 -3.38
N SER A 138 -0.24 23.13 -3.81
CA SER A 138 -1.63 22.71 -3.70
C SER A 138 -1.77 21.21 -3.46
N LEU A 139 -2.95 20.82 -2.97
CA LEU A 139 -3.30 19.42 -2.76
C LEU A 139 -3.38 18.64 -4.08
N GLU A 140 -3.87 19.29 -5.13
CA GLU A 140 -3.99 18.71 -6.48
C GLU A 140 -2.63 18.38 -7.08
N GLU A 141 -1.63 19.26 -6.90
CA GLU A 141 -0.25 19.00 -7.34
C GLU A 141 0.34 17.77 -6.64
N LEU A 142 0.10 17.66 -5.32
CA LEU A 142 0.50 16.49 -4.54
C LEU A 142 -0.16 15.22 -5.09
N ILE A 143 -1.48 15.19 -5.20
CA ILE A 143 -2.23 14.02 -5.69
C ILE A 143 -1.77 13.62 -7.10
N GLN A 144 -1.55 14.59 -8.00
CA GLN A 144 -1.09 14.33 -9.35
C GLN A 144 0.27 13.63 -9.34
N ASP A 145 1.18 14.08 -8.47
CA ASP A 145 2.50 13.50 -8.37
C ASP A 145 2.48 12.09 -7.81
N ILE A 146 1.65 11.84 -6.80
CA ILE A 146 1.46 10.50 -6.22
C ILE A 146 0.91 9.52 -7.26
N ASN A 147 -0.11 9.94 -8.01
CA ASN A 147 -0.67 9.12 -9.08
C ASN A 147 0.36 8.80 -10.16
N THR A 148 1.27 9.73 -10.45
CA THR A 148 2.39 9.48 -11.36
C THR A 148 3.38 8.50 -10.75
N ASP A 149 3.69 8.59 -9.46
CA ASP A 149 4.59 7.66 -8.76
C ASP A 149 4.02 6.23 -8.76
N ILE A 150 2.70 6.07 -8.56
CA ILE A 150 1.99 4.80 -8.67
C ILE A 150 2.10 4.22 -10.09
N GLN A 151 1.90 5.04 -11.11
CA GLN A 151 2.07 4.61 -12.51
C GLN A 151 3.51 4.18 -12.79
N VAL A 152 4.50 4.95 -12.32
CA VAL A 152 5.92 4.61 -12.45
C VAL A 152 6.24 3.28 -11.79
N ALA A 153 5.76 3.07 -10.55
CA ALA A 153 5.95 1.82 -9.83
C ALA A 153 5.36 0.63 -10.61
N HIS A 154 4.11 0.74 -11.07
CA HIS A 154 3.47 -0.30 -11.86
C HIS A 154 4.26 -0.66 -13.12
N ASN A 155 4.69 0.34 -13.90
CA ASN A 155 5.41 0.08 -15.14
C ASN A 155 6.81 -0.48 -14.88
N SER A 156 7.51 0.04 -13.87
CA SER A 156 8.86 -0.38 -13.51
C SER A 156 8.89 -1.82 -12.96
N LEU A 157 7.86 -2.23 -12.21
CA LEU A 157 7.75 -3.57 -11.61
C LEU A 157 7.31 -4.67 -12.58
N LYS A 158 6.73 -4.32 -13.73
CA LYS A 158 6.33 -5.29 -14.77
C LYS A 158 7.51 -5.99 -15.45
N ARG A 159 8.70 -5.37 -15.43
CA ARG A 159 9.91 -5.93 -16.04
C ARG A 159 10.35 -7.21 -15.32
N ASP A 160 10.85 -8.18 -16.07
CA ASP A 160 11.23 -9.51 -15.55
C ASP A 160 12.24 -9.46 -14.39
N GLY A 161 13.18 -8.51 -14.43
CA GLY A 161 14.15 -8.29 -13.36
C GLY A 161 13.52 -7.90 -12.03
N TYR A 162 12.31 -7.35 -12.04
CA TYR A 162 11.59 -6.81 -10.88
C TYR A 162 10.39 -7.67 -10.46
N SER A 163 9.63 -8.18 -11.42
CA SER A 163 8.41 -8.96 -11.17
C SER A 163 8.67 -10.23 -10.36
N ARG A 164 9.84 -10.85 -10.58
CA ARG A 164 10.28 -12.05 -9.84
C ARG A 164 10.33 -11.87 -8.32
N PHE A 165 10.52 -10.64 -7.82
CA PHE A 165 10.59 -10.36 -6.39
C PHE A 165 9.23 -10.41 -5.70
N GLN A 166 8.13 -10.45 -6.44
CA GLN A 166 6.81 -10.71 -5.87
C GLN A 166 6.73 -12.10 -5.20
N ARG A 167 7.59 -13.04 -5.62
CA ARG A 167 7.70 -14.40 -5.08
C ARG A 167 8.97 -14.61 -4.26
N ASP A 168 9.58 -13.53 -3.77
CA ASP A 168 10.78 -13.61 -2.94
C ASP A 168 10.46 -14.34 -1.63
N GLY A 169 11.34 -15.24 -1.18
CA GLY A 169 11.14 -16.03 0.05
C GLY A 169 11.14 -15.20 1.34
N PHE A 170 11.33 -13.88 1.24
CA PHE A 170 11.07 -12.94 2.33
C PHE A 170 9.58 -12.78 2.64
N PHE A 171 8.72 -12.93 1.63
CA PHE A 171 7.27 -12.97 1.81
C PHE A 171 6.82 -14.38 2.23
N VAL A 172 5.67 -14.44 2.90
CA VAL A 172 5.09 -15.71 3.40
C VAL A 172 3.91 -16.13 2.54
N ASP A 173 3.62 -17.42 2.50
CA ASP A 173 2.46 -17.93 1.77
C ASP A 173 1.16 -17.46 2.44
N SER A 174 0.31 -16.76 1.70
CA SER A 174 -0.98 -16.28 2.20
C SER A 174 -1.96 -17.40 2.56
N GLU A 175 -1.73 -18.63 2.08
CA GLU A 175 -2.57 -19.80 2.37
C GLU A 175 -2.18 -20.54 3.66
N SER A 176 -1.01 -20.23 4.22
CA SER A 176 -0.46 -20.96 5.38
C SER A 176 -1.16 -20.60 6.71
N THR A 177 -1.94 -19.52 6.76
CA THR A 177 -2.66 -19.09 7.96
C THR A 177 -3.92 -19.92 8.27
N TRP A 178 -4.50 -20.63 7.29
CA TRP A 178 -5.68 -21.49 7.53
C TRP A 178 -5.39 -22.84 8.17
N HIS A 179 -4.14 -23.29 8.15
CA HIS A 179 -3.76 -24.60 8.70
C HIS A 179 -3.34 -24.55 10.19
N SER A 180 -3.40 -23.38 10.83
CA SER A 180 -2.93 -23.18 12.20
C SER A 180 -4.03 -23.02 13.25
N ILE A 181 -5.30 -23.23 12.91
CA ILE A 181 -6.36 -23.37 13.92
C ILE A 181 -6.16 -24.73 14.60
N PRO A 182 -5.90 -24.80 15.93
CA PRO A 182 -5.90 -26.07 16.63
C PRO A 182 -7.29 -26.71 16.42
N THR A 183 -7.34 -27.93 15.91
CA THR A 183 -8.58 -28.68 15.65
C THR A 183 -9.29 -29.13 16.94
N TYR A 184 -9.30 -28.29 17.97
CA TYR A 184 -9.97 -28.51 19.24
C TYR A 184 -11.05 -27.45 19.42
N ASP A 185 -12.15 -27.63 18.69
CA ASP A 185 -13.54 -27.27 19.07
C ASP A 185 -14.51 -27.40 17.88
N ILE A 186 -14.47 -28.54 17.19
CA ILE A 186 -15.63 -29.03 16.42
C ILE A 186 -15.97 -30.42 16.95
N TYR A 187 -16.58 -30.45 18.14
CA TYR A 187 -17.40 -31.57 18.57
C TYR A 187 -18.68 -31.04 19.22
N MET A 188 -19.81 -31.62 18.80
CA MET A 188 -21.21 -31.29 19.08
C MET A 188 -21.79 -30.18 18.20
N THR A 189 -22.37 -30.51 17.05
CA THR A 189 -23.68 -31.18 17.04
C THR A 189 -23.90 -32.04 15.78
N ASP A 190 -24.33 -33.27 16.03
CA ASP A 190 -24.77 -34.27 15.07
C ASP A 190 -26.01 -33.84 14.27
N HIS A 191 -25.92 -33.84 12.93
CA HIS A 191 -27.07 -34.00 12.03
C HIS A 191 -26.64 -34.72 10.73
N PRO A 192 -26.75 -36.06 10.65
CA PRO A 192 -26.28 -36.85 9.50
C PRO A 192 -27.27 -36.92 8.31
N GLU A 193 -28.19 -35.97 8.14
CA GLU A 193 -29.32 -36.08 7.19
C GLU A 193 -29.18 -35.22 5.91
N LEU A 194 -28.01 -34.65 5.59
CA LEU A 194 -27.86 -33.77 4.40
C LEU A 194 -26.88 -34.26 3.32
N TRP A 195 -26.48 -35.54 3.33
CA TRP A 195 -25.65 -36.12 2.26
C TRP A 195 -26.39 -37.19 1.45
N LEU A 196 -27.36 -36.80 0.62
CA LEU A 196 -27.87 -37.64 -0.47
C LEU A 196 -28.33 -36.80 -1.67
N SER A 197 -27.39 -36.42 -2.53
CA SER A 197 -27.47 -36.72 -3.98
C SER A 197 -26.25 -36.17 -4.72
N LEU A 198 -25.27 -37.04 -4.97
CA LEU A 198 -24.51 -36.96 -6.21
C LEU A 198 -25.47 -37.45 -7.30
N ASP A 199 -25.82 -36.57 -8.22
CA ASP A 199 -26.25 -37.03 -9.54
C ASP A 199 -25.36 -36.43 -10.62
N SER A 200 -25.11 -37.30 -11.58
CA SER A 200 -24.20 -37.19 -12.70
C SER A 200 -24.75 -36.30 -13.81
N GLN A 201 -23.82 -35.69 -14.56
CA GLN A 201 -23.98 -34.95 -15.83
C GLN A 201 -24.02 -33.41 -15.75
N ASP A 202 -22.94 -32.83 -16.29
CA ASP A 202 -22.83 -31.54 -16.99
C ASP A 202 -23.30 -30.24 -16.32
N GLN A 203 -22.35 -29.39 -15.90
CA GLN A 203 -22.00 -28.15 -16.63
C GLN A 203 -20.93 -27.31 -15.89
N CYS A 204 -19.99 -26.79 -16.67
CA CYS A 204 -19.05 -25.73 -16.30
C CYS A 204 -19.70 -24.63 -15.45
N ILE A 205 -19.14 -24.33 -14.27
CA ILE A 205 -19.37 -23.04 -13.61
C ILE A 205 -18.33 -22.05 -14.13
N THR A 206 -18.80 -21.22 -15.02
CA THR A 206 -18.21 -20.00 -15.56
C THR A 206 -17.61 -19.10 -14.49
N CYS A 207 -16.34 -18.70 -14.71
CA CYS A 207 -15.84 -17.36 -14.40
C CYS A 207 -16.80 -16.29 -14.96
N ALA A 208 -16.83 -15.13 -14.29
CA ALA A 208 -17.45 -13.87 -14.72
C ALA A 208 -18.97 -13.75 -14.57
N HIS A 209 -19.41 -13.12 -13.47
CA HIS A 209 -20.29 -11.94 -13.47
C HIS A 209 -20.52 -11.43 -12.03
N SER A 210 -19.75 -10.42 -11.63
CA SER A 210 -20.14 -9.42 -10.60
C SER A 210 -19.20 -8.20 -10.56
N VAL A 211 -18.12 -8.20 -11.33
CA VAL A 211 -17.30 -7.01 -11.57
C VAL A 211 -17.83 -6.29 -12.81
N CYS A 212 -18.90 -5.49 -12.69
CA CYS A 212 -19.22 -4.49 -13.72
C CYS A 212 -20.23 -3.37 -13.37
N VAL A 213 -20.72 -3.20 -12.13
CA VAL A 213 -21.69 -2.11 -11.83
C VAL A 213 -21.27 -1.14 -10.71
N ALA A 214 -20.05 -1.26 -10.16
CA ALA A 214 -19.57 -0.36 -9.11
C ALA A 214 -18.62 0.76 -9.59
N TRP A 215 -18.56 1.05 -10.90
CA TRP A 215 -17.65 2.08 -11.44
C TRP A 215 -18.36 3.31 -12.05
N GLU A 216 -19.69 3.31 -12.20
CA GLU A 216 -20.46 4.47 -12.72
C GLU A 216 -21.24 5.27 -11.66
N SER A 217 -21.04 5.02 -10.35
CA SER A 217 -21.73 5.79 -9.29
C SER A 217 -20.81 6.67 -8.43
N ALA A 218 -19.51 6.76 -8.75
CA ALA A 218 -18.55 7.56 -7.97
C ALA A 218 -18.24 8.96 -8.56
N VAL A 219 -18.83 9.35 -9.70
CA VAL A 219 -18.53 10.65 -10.35
C VAL A 219 -19.75 11.59 -10.44
N SER A 220 -20.89 11.26 -9.84
CA SER A 220 -22.05 12.16 -9.80
C SER A 220 -22.62 12.30 -8.39
N ARG A 221 -22.00 13.12 -7.55
CA ARG A 221 -22.61 13.86 -6.42
C ARG A 221 -21.54 14.68 -5.70
N ILE A 222 -21.10 15.75 -6.36
CA ILE A 222 -20.60 16.93 -5.67
C ILE A 222 -21.67 17.99 -5.90
N THR A 223 -22.64 18.07 -4.98
CA THR A 223 -23.61 19.18 -4.95
C THR A 223 -23.01 20.35 -4.20
N ARG A 224 -23.38 21.55 -4.63
CA ARG A 224 -22.73 22.83 -4.31
C ARG A 224 -22.95 23.35 -2.88
N GLU A 225 -23.24 22.50 -1.90
CA GLU A 225 -23.73 22.91 -0.57
C GLU A 225 -22.89 22.43 0.63
N ASP A 226 -21.80 21.69 0.44
CA ASP A 226 -20.91 21.30 1.57
C ASP A 226 -19.79 22.32 1.88
N LEU A 227 -19.84 23.52 1.29
CA LEU A 227 -18.85 24.59 1.50
C LEU A 227 -19.06 25.44 2.78
N ALA A 228 -19.86 24.98 3.73
CA ALA A 228 -20.17 25.72 4.96
C ALA A 228 -19.60 25.06 6.22
N PHE A 229 -18.37 24.55 6.19
CA PHE A 229 -17.61 24.22 7.42
C PHE A 229 -16.12 24.60 7.38
N PHE A 230 -15.67 25.28 6.32
CA PHE A 230 -14.32 25.86 6.25
C PHE A 230 -14.33 27.30 6.77
N ASN A 231 -14.33 27.47 8.09
CA ASN A 231 -13.84 28.72 8.66
C ASN A 231 -13.27 28.51 10.08
N VAL A 232 -12.16 27.78 10.17
CA VAL A 232 -11.20 27.97 11.26
C VAL A 232 -9.80 28.00 10.65
N SER A 233 -9.34 29.22 10.39
CA SER A 233 -7.99 29.58 10.02
C SER A 233 -6.98 29.12 11.08
N HIS A 234 -6.07 28.22 10.71
CA HIS A 234 -4.80 27.99 11.41
C HIS A 234 -3.66 28.39 10.46
N PRO A 235 -2.83 29.40 10.77
CA PRO A 235 -1.93 30.03 9.78
C PRO A 235 -0.66 29.25 9.42
N ASP A 236 -0.42 28.05 9.96
CA ASP A 236 0.89 27.37 9.87
C ASP A 236 0.80 25.89 9.43
N GLN A 237 0.00 25.57 8.42
CA GLN A 237 0.13 24.28 7.73
C GLN A 237 0.93 24.44 6.44
N GLU A 238 2.26 24.35 6.54
CA GLU A 238 3.07 23.97 5.39
C GLU A 238 2.59 22.59 4.92
N PHE A 239 2.10 22.51 3.69
CA PHE A 239 1.81 21.25 2.98
C PHE A 239 3.14 20.55 2.67
N ARG A 240 3.82 20.05 3.70
CA ARG A 240 5.09 19.32 3.57
C ARG A 240 4.95 17.84 3.89
N LYS A 241 5.45 17.06 2.93
CA LYS A 241 5.97 15.69 3.04
C LYS A 241 5.02 14.65 3.62
N VAL A 242 3.99 14.28 2.86
CA VAL A 242 3.20 13.10 3.18
C VAL A 242 2.75 12.47 1.86
N LEU A 243 2.95 11.15 1.74
CA LEU A 243 2.18 10.32 0.81
C LEU A 243 0.82 9.97 1.45
#